data_AF-A0A661DBY3-F1
#
_entry.id   AF-A0A661DBY3-F1
#
_cell.length_a   1.000
_cell.length_b   1.000
_cell.length_c   1.000
_cell.angle_alpha   90.00
_cell.angle_beta   90.00
_cell.angle_gamma   90.00
#
_symmetry.space_group_name_H-M   'P 1'
#
loop_
_entity.id
_entity.type
_entity.pdbx_description
1 polymer ?
#
loop_
_entity_poly.entity_id
_entity_poly.type
_entity_poly.pdbx_seq_one_letter_code
_entity_poly.pdbx_strand_id
1 'polypeptide(L)'
;MVFINKDNMCYLTRYQVKASILILLILLVLSCSSSNQQSSSPTTDLENNLVVSPQMGKKLPNEVPVDKKWVFSPQMEKSLSNEAALESIEIIMPEYFPVQVNVIARGSLPDDCTTIDQITEDKVGDTLRVKIITARQTGKVCTKVMKPFEGVIPLNVVGLSAGIYTVNVNSVVDIFELSRDNPIP
;
A
#
# COMPACT_ATOMS: atom_id res chain seq x y z
N MET A 1 8.86 52.90 3.86
CA MET A 1 9.52 51.98 4.81
C MET A 1 9.05 50.58 4.47
N VAL A 2 9.87 49.80 3.77
CA VAL A 2 9.51 48.44 3.33
C VAL A 2 9.71 47.51 4.52
N PHE A 3 8.62 46.96 5.06
CA PHE A 3 8.69 45.92 6.08
C PHE A 3 9.06 44.60 5.40
N ILE A 4 10.36 44.27 5.40
CA ILE A 4 10.79 42.92 5.04
C ILE A 4 10.47 42.01 6.22
N ASN A 5 9.49 41.14 6.00
CA ASN A 5 8.98 40.19 6.98
C ASN A 5 10.10 39.22 7.42
N LYS A 6 10.31 39.10 8.73
CA LYS A 6 11.42 38.36 9.36
C LYS A 6 11.39 36.86 9.05
N ASP A 7 10.23 36.35 8.65
CA ASP A 7 10.01 34.93 8.35
C ASP A 7 10.62 34.49 7.01
N ASN A 8 10.71 35.38 6.01
CA ASN A 8 11.37 35.07 4.73
C ASN A 8 12.89 34.91 4.86
N MET A 9 13.51 35.54 5.88
CA MET A 9 14.95 35.43 6.13
C MET A 9 15.35 34.05 6.71
N CYS A 10 14.44 33.37 7.43
CA CYS A 10 14.66 32.00 7.91
C CYS A 10 14.51 30.95 6.80
N TYR A 11 13.56 31.15 5.87
CA TYR A 11 13.34 30.22 4.78
C TYR A 11 14.52 30.21 3.79
N LEU A 12 15.01 31.40 3.43
CA LEU A 12 16.14 31.55 2.51
C LEU A 12 17.44 30.96 3.09
N THR A 13 17.70 31.13 4.39
CA THR A 13 18.90 30.55 5.04
C THR A 13 18.81 29.03 5.16
N ARG A 14 17.65 28.46 5.50
CA ARG A 14 17.46 27.00 5.49
C ARG A 14 17.56 26.38 4.10
N TYR A 15 17.07 27.08 3.07
CA TYR A 15 17.11 26.61 1.68
C TYR A 15 18.55 26.57 1.14
N GLN A 16 19.35 27.62 1.39
CA GLN A 16 20.76 27.67 0.94
C GLN A 16 21.63 26.57 1.59
N VAL A 17 21.40 26.27 2.87
CA VAL A 17 22.11 25.19 3.59
C VAL A 17 21.69 23.82 3.05
N LYS A 18 20.40 23.58 2.79
CA LYS A 18 19.90 22.33 2.21
C LYS A 18 20.41 22.10 0.78
N ALA A 19 20.43 23.14 -0.06
CA ALA A 19 20.95 23.05 -1.42
C ALA A 19 22.44 22.69 -1.44
N SER A 20 23.24 23.27 -0.53
CA SER A 20 24.67 22.96 -0.41
C SER A 20 24.93 21.52 0.04
N ILE A 21 24.14 21.00 0.99
CA ILE A 21 24.24 19.60 1.45
C ILE A 21 23.83 18.62 0.34
N LEU A 22 22.76 18.93 -0.40
CA LEU A 22 22.29 18.08 -1.50
C LEU A 22 23.32 17.99 -2.64
N ILE A 23 23.95 19.11 -3.01
CA ILE A 23 25.02 19.14 -4.02
C ILE A 23 26.24 18.31 -3.54
N LEU A 24 26.60 18.39 -2.26
CA LEU A 24 27.71 17.61 -1.70
C LEU A 24 27.42 16.10 -1.69
N LEU A 25 26.18 15.70 -1.40
CA LEU A 25 25.74 14.30 -1.45
C LEU A 25 25.73 13.73 -2.87
N ILE A 26 25.30 14.52 -3.87
CA ILE A 26 25.31 14.12 -5.28
C ILE A 26 26.75 13.90 -5.78
N LEU A 27 27.70 14.75 -5.36
CA LEU A 27 29.11 14.56 -5.70
C LEU A 27 29.71 13.29 -5.06
N LEU A 28 29.25 12.88 -3.87
CA LEU A 28 29.73 11.65 -3.22
C LEU A 28 29.25 10.37 -3.93
N VAL A 29 28.02 10.32 -4.46
CA VAL A 29 27.49 9.12 -5.15
C VAL A 29 28.07 8.87 -6.54
N LEU A 30 28.77 9.83 -7.16
CA LEU A 30 29.46 9.64 -8.44
C LEU A 30 30.78 8.84 -8.32
N SER A 31 31.19 8.42 -7.12
CA SER A 31 32.50 7.77 -6.88
C SER A 31 32.49 6.24 -6.88
N CYS A 32 31.37 5.56 -7.10
CA CYS A 32 31.32 4.09 -7.14
C CYS A 32 30.77 3.56 -8.45
N SER A 33 31.61 3.53 -9.49
CA SER A 33 31.42 2.65 -10.65
C SER A 33 32.48 1.55 -10.61
N SER A 34 32.13 0.40 -10.04
CA SER A 34 32.89 -0.84 -10.23
C SER A 34 32.01 -1.81 -11.01
N SER A 35 32.29 -1.90 -12.30
CA SER A 35 31.85 -2.95 -13.20
C SER A 35 32.30 -4.32 -12.68
N ASN A 36 31.39 -5.29 -12.57
CA ASN A 36 31.79 -6.67 -12.85
C ASN A 36 30.62 -7.48 -13.42
N GLN A 37 30.74 -7.79 -14.71
CA GLN A 37 29.99 -8.82 -15.39
C GLN A 37 30.62 -10.16 -15.03
N GLN A 38 29.83 -11.17 -14.70
CA GLN A 38 30.20 -12.53 -15.08
C GLN A 38 28.95 -13.34 -15.37
N SER A 39 28.74 -13.53 -16.67
CA SER A 39 27.87 -14.53 -17.26
C SER A 39 28.57 -15.89 -17.20
N SER A 40 27.87 -16.94 -16.80
CA SER A 40 28.25 -18.32 -17.14
C SER A 40 27.05 -19.26 -17.00
N SER A 41 26.45 -19.64 -18.13
CA SER A 41 25.84 -20.97 -18.33
C SER A 41 26.97 -22.00 -18.49
N PRO A 42 26.76 -23.31 -18.23
CA PRO A 42 26.32 -24.19 -19.33
C PRO A 42 25.52 -25.48 -18.94
N THR A 43 24.72 -25.95 -19.93
CA THR A 43 24.41 -27.32 -20.44
C THR A 43 24.16 -28.53 -19.50
N THR A 44 22.97 -29.18 -19.58
CA THR A 44 22.63 -30.51 -20.24
C THR A 44 23.30 -31.73 -19.56
N ASP A 45 22.72 -32.91 -19.30
CA ASP A 45 21.78 -33.80 -20.00
C ASP A 45 21.24 -34.90 -19.03
N LEU A 46 20.17 -35.58 -19.49
CA LEU A 46 19.75 -36.99 -19.28
C LEU A 46 20.10 -37.74 -17.96
N GLU A 47 19.12 -38.40 -17.33
CA GLU A 47 18.76 -39.81 -17.65
C GLU A 47 17.51 -40.27 -16.87
N ASN A 48 16.68 -41.08 -17.56
CA ASN A 48 15.46 -41.71 -17.07
C ASN A 48 15.73 -42.72 -15.94
N ASN A 49 14.76 -42.89 -15.03
CA ASN A 49 14.34 -44.25 -14.69
C ASN A 49 12.89 -44.34 -14.20
N LEU A 50 12.17 -45.21 -14.90
CA LEU A 50 10.78 -45.61 -14.71
C LEU A 50 10.73 -46.88 -13.84
N VAL A 51 9.55 -47.12 -13.24
CA VAL A 51 9.05 -48.37 -12.62
C VAL A 51 9.69 -48.70 -11.25
N VAL A 52 9.00 -49.11 -10.17
CA VAL A 52 7.81 -49.94 -9.98
C VAL A 52 7.19 -49.65 -8.59
N SER A 53 5.86 -49.57 -8.49
CA SER A 53 5.13 -49.68 -7.22
C SER A 53 5.01 -51.14 -6.76
N PRO A 54 5.12 -51.39 -5.44
CA PRO A 54 4.36 -52.48 -4.83
C PRO A 54 3.31 -51.93 -3.86
N GLN A 55 2.05 -52.18 -4.18
CA GLN A 55 0.92 -52.06 -3.26
C GLN A 55 1.05 -53.15 -2.18
N MET A 56 1.26 -52.75 -0.93
CA MET A 56 1.13 -53.65 0.23
C MET A 56 -0.02 -53.15 1.08
N GLY A 57 -1.21 -53.71 0.86
CA GLY A 57 -2.31 -53.58 1.80
C GLY A 57 -1.97 -54.29 3.11
N LYS A 58 -2.16 -53.60 4.25
CA LYS A 58 -2.34 -54.24 5.56
C LYS A 58 -3.34 -53.44 6.40
N LYS A 59 -4.53 -54.04 6.51
CA LYS A 59 -5.40 -54.20 7.68
C LYS A 59 -5.62 -52.99 8.60
N LEU A 60 -6.86 -52.51 8.59
CA LEU A 60 -7.49 -51.68 9.61
C LEU A 60 -7.41 -52.32 11.01
N PRO A 61 -6.86 -51.62 12.01
CA PRO A 61 -7.26 -51.80 13.39
C PRO A 61 -8.24 -50.70 13.78
N ASN A 62 -9.28 -51.15 14.46
CA ASN A 62 -10.32 -50.35 15.07
C ASN A 62 -9.76 -49.38 16.10
N GLU A 63 -10.63 -48.44 16.49
CA GLU A 63 -10.59 -47.63 17.72
C GLU A 63 -9.94 -46.24 17.56
N VAL A 64 -10.80 -45.26 17.23
CA VAL A 64 -10.55 -43.85 17.51
C VAL A 64 -11.21 -43.51 18.85
N PRO A 65 -10.45 -43.15 19.90
CA PRO A 65 -11.02 -42.57 21.10
C PRO A 65 -11.66 -41.22 20.76
N VAL A 66 -12.97 -41.12 20.98
CA VAL A 66 -13.76 -39.90 20.81
C VAL A 66 -13.63 -39.07 22.09
N ASP A 67 -12.53 -38.35 22.22
CA ASP A 67 -12.37 -37.29 23.23
C ASP A 67 -11.19 -36.37 22.89
N LYS A 68 -11.30 -35.68 21.76
CA LYS A 68 -10.60 -34.41 21.58
C LYS A 68 -11.63 -33.33 21.34
N LYS A 69 -11.95 -32.62 22.44
CA LYS A 69 -12.61 -31.32 22.43
C LYS A 69 -11.80 -30.41 21.51
N TRP A 70 -12.26 -30.23 20.29
CA TRP A 70 -11.71 -29.23 19.38
C TRP A 70 -12.07 -27.86 19.96
N VAL A 71 -11.12 -27.26 20.67
CA VAL A 71 -11.14 -25.83 20.95
C VAL A 71 -10.94 -25.17 19.59
N PHE A 72 -12.04 -24.76 18.96
CA PHE A 72 -11.99 -23.74 17.94
C PHE A 72 -11.42 -22.50 18.62
N SER A 73 -10.10 -22.29 18.50
CA SER A 73 -9.59 -20.93 18.60
C SER A 73 -10.37 -20.14 17.54
N PRO A 74 -10.93 -18.97 17.86
CA PRO A 74 -11.35 -18.06 16.83
C PRO A 74 -10.06 -17.63 16.14
N GLN A 75 -9.64 -18.39 15.14
CA GLN A 75 -8.81 -17.83 14.09
C GLN A 75 -9.70 -16.79 13.48
N MET A 76 -9.50 -15.57 13.98
CA MET A 76 -9.86 -14.32 13.37
C MET A 76 -9.81 -14.57 11.87
N GLU A 77 -10.99 -14.74 11.30
CA GLU A 77 -11.19 -14.99 9.90
C GLU A 77 -10.46 -13.85 9.23
N LYS A 78 -9.26 -14.13 8.69
CA LYS A 78 -8.55 -13.17 7.87
C LYS A 78 -9.47 -13.04 6.67
N SER A 79 -10.39 -12.08 6.78
CA SER A 79 -11.35 -11.75 5.76
C SER A 79 -10.54 -11.76 4.49
N LEU A 80 -10.92 -12.62 3.55
CA LEU A 80 -10.38 -12.61 2.20
C LEU A 80 -10.94 -11.37 1.49
N SER A 81 -10.90 -10.22 2.17
CA SER A 81 -11.24 -8.94 1.60
C SER A 81 -10.21 -8.71 0.53
N ASN A 82 -10.72 -8.46 -0.66
CA ASN A 82 -9.95 -8.01 -1.80
C ASN A 82 -9.48 -6.56 -1.61
N GLU A 83 -9.51 -6.00 -0.40
CA GLU A 83 -8.95 -4.70 -0.07
C GLU A 83 -7.42 -4.68 -0.16
N ALA A 84 -6.89 -3.60 -0.72
CA ALA A 84 -5.46 -3.33 -0.73
C ALA A 84 -4.92 -3.16 0.69
N ALA A 85 -3.78 -3.79 0.98
CA ALA A 85 -3.05 -3.56 2.22
C ALA A 85 -2.38 -2.19 2.17
N LEU A 86 -2.68 -1.34 3.15
CA LEU A 86 -2.15 0.01 3.26
C LEU A 86 -1.14 0.10 4.40
N GLU A 87 -0.06 0.83 4.17
CA GLU A 87 0.88 1.21 5.22
C GLU A 87 0.57 2.60 5.79
N SER A 88 0.14 3.54 4.94
CA SER A 88 -0.15 4.91 5.36
C SER A 88 -1.11 5.62 4.41
N ILE A 89 -1.74 6.67 4.94
CA ILE A 89 -2.43 7.68 4.16
C ILE A 89 -1.92 9.07 4.55
N GLU A 90 -2.03 10.01 3.63
CA GLU A 90 -1.71 11.42 3.84
C GLU A 90 -2.83 12.26 3.22
N ILE A 91 -3.41 13.17 3.98
CA ILE A 91 -4.46 14.07 3.50
C ILE A 91 -3.83 15.39 3.06
N ILE A 92 -4.08 15.76 1.80
CA ILE A 92 -3.64 17.03 1.20
C ILE A 92 -4.87 17.88 0.92
N MET A 93 -4.87 19.07 1.51
CA MET A 93 -5.94 20.05 1.37
C MET A 93 -5.35 21.40 0.98
N PRO A 94 -5.32 21.74 -0.32
CA PRO A 94 -4.73 23.00 -0.76
C PRO A 94 -5.63 24.20 -0.41
N GLU A 95 -5.01 25.38 -0.29
CA GLU A 95 -5.67 26.61 0.13
C GLU A 95 -6.40 27.35 -1.01
N TYR A 96 -7.32 26.68 -1.72
CA TYR A 96 -8.24 27.32 -2.66
C TYR A 96 -9.70 26.99 -2.33
N PHE A 97 -10.64 27.80 -2.82
CA PHE A 97 -12.06 27.67 -2.49
C PHE A 97 -12.92 27.64 -3.77
N PRO A 98 -13.86 26.69 -3.94
CA PRO A 98 -14.15 25.54 -3.05
C PRO A 98 -12.94 24.61 -2.86
N VAL A 99 -12.77 24.08 -1.65
CA VAL A 99 -11.63 23.24 -1.26
C VAL A 99 -11.76 21.87 -1.93
N GLN A 100 -10.66 21.33 -2.46
CA GLN A 100 -10.56 19.89 -2.73
C GLN A 100 -9.70 19.24 -1.66
N VAL A 101 -10.03 17.98 -1.35
CA VAL A 101 -9.29 17.14 -0.42
C VAL A 101 -8.83 15.91 -1.18
N ASN A 102 -7.53 15.64 -1.15
CA ASN A 102 -6.95 14.45 -1.76
C ASN A 102 -6.33 13.58 -0.68
N VAL A 103 -6.49 12.27 -0.81
CA VAL A 103 -5.77 11.28 -0.01
C VAL A 103 -4.67 10.67 -0.85
N ILE A 104 -3.42 10.73 -0.39
CA ILE A 104 -2.34 9.89 -0.91
C ILE A 104 -2.32 8.60 -0.10
N ALA A 105 -2.70 7.49 -0.71
CA ALA A 105 -2.64 6.17 -0.10
C ALA A 105 -1.37 5.43 -0.55
N ARG A 106 -0.60 4.92 0.41
CA ARG A 106 0.61 4.13 0.17
C ARG A 106 0.45 2.73 0.76
N GLY A 107 0.74 1.73 -0.05
CA GLY A 107 0.48 0.34 0.26
C GLY A 107 1.41 -0.61 -0.49
N SER A 108 1.17 -1.90 -0.32
CA SER A 108 1.86 -2.94 -1.06
C SER A 108 0.90 -4.03 -1.55
N LEU A 109 1.12 -4.49 -2.77
CA LEU A 109 0.44 -5.63 -3.37
C LEU A 109 1.26 -6.90 -3.10
N PRO A 110 0.60 -8.06 -2.86
CA PRO A 110 1.28 -9.28 -2.45
C PRO A 110 2.16 -9.90 -3.55
N ASP A 111 1.90 -9.57 -4.82
CA ASP A 111 2.60 -10.08 -5.99
C ASP A 111 2.33 -9.21 -7.23
N ASP A 112 2.96 -9.59 -8.35
CA ASP A 112 2.82 -8.94 -9.66
C ASP A 112 1.54 -9.26 -10.42
N CYS A 113 0.78 -10.27 -10.01
CA CYS A 113 -0.52 -10.61 -10.59
C CYS A 113 -1.67 -9.83 -9.96
N THR A 114 -1.44 -9.22 -8.80
CA THR A 114 -2.43 -8.43 -8.08
C THR A 114 -2.32 -6.98 -8.52
N THR A 115 -3.45 -6.36 -8.86
CA THR A 115 -3.55 -4.94 -9.26
C THR A 115 -4.67 -4.25 -8.50
N ILE A 116 -4.63 -2.92 -8.41
CA ILE A 116 -5.81 -2.14 -8.01
C ILE A 116 -6.87 -2.30 -9.10
N ASP A 117 -8.08 -2.63 -8.69
CA ASP A 117 -9.23 -2.89 -9.58
C ASP A 117 -10.24 -1.75 -9.51
N GLN A 118 -10.63 -1.38 -8.29
CA GLN A 118 -11.65 -0.37 -8.06
C GLN A 118 -11.32 0.50 -6.86
N ILE A 119 -11.69 1.77 -6.94
CA ILE A 119 -11.73 2.67 -5.79
C ILE A 119 -13.17 3.19 -5.67
N THR A 120 -13.78 3.01 -4.51
CA THR A 120 -15.14 3.49 -4.23
C THR A 120 -15.15 4.35 -2.99
N GLU A 121 -16.03 5.35 -2.96
CA GLU A 121 -16.26 6.20 -1.80
C GLU A 121 -17.73 6.12 -1.37
N ASP A 122 -17.97 5.98 -0.07
CA ASP A 122 -19.28 6.15 0.56
C ASP A 122 -19.19 7.07 1.78
N LYS A 123 -20.22 7.90 1.99
CA LYS A 123 -20.32 8.79 3.15
C LYS A 123 -21.38 8.30 4.12
N VAL A 124 -21.01 8.15 5.39
CA VAL A 124 -21.94 7.83 6.49
C VAL A 124 -21.71 8.79 7.64
N GLY A 125 -22.67 9.67 7.88
CA GLY A 125 -22.47 10.79 8.81
C GLY A 125 -21.31 11.67 8.33
N ASP A 126 -20.34 11.91 9.21
CA ASP A 126 -19.10 12.66 8.93
C ASP A 126 -17.91 11.74 8.63
N THR A 127 -18.17 10.48 8.33
CA THR A 127 -17.15 9.53 7.87
C THR A 127 -17.22 9.36 6.36
N LEU A 128 -16.13 9.65 5.67
CA LEU A 128 -15.87 9.30 4.28
C LEU A 128 -15.12 7.96 4.28
N ARG A 129 -15.75 6.90 3.78
CA ARG A 129 -15.14 5.59 3.64
C ARG A 129 -14.68 5.42 2.20
N VAL A 130 -13.40 5.15 2.04
CA VAL A 130 -12.77 4.86 0.76
C VAL A 130 -12.35 3.40 0.78
N LYS A 131 -12.79 2.63 -0.22
CA LYS A 131 -12.35 1.26 -0.42
C LYS A 131 -11.46 1.19 -1.63
N ILE A 132 -10.23 0.72 -1.43
CA ILE A 132 -9.31 0.38 -2.51
C ILE A 132 -9.34 -1.13 -2.66
N ILE A 133 -9.98 -1.59 -3.73
CA ILE A 133 -10.18 -2.99 -4.05
C ILE A 133 -9.14 -3.45 -5.06
N THR A 134 -8.66 -4.67 -4.89
CA THR A 134 -7.66 -5.34 -5.71
C THR A 134 -8.27 -6.54 -6.43
N ALA A 135 -7.71 -6.87 -7.58
CA ALA A 135 -8.02 -8.09 -8.30
C ALA A 135 -6.72 -8.83 -8.62
N ARG A 136 -6.76 -10.15 -8.51
CA ARG A 136 -5.63 -11.01 -8.85
C ARG A 136 -5.90 -11.71 -10.19
N GLN A 137 -5.01 -11.51 -11.15
CA GLN A 137 -5.05 -12.24 -12.42
C GLN A 137 -4.79 -13.73 -12.19
N THR A 138 -5.59 -14.58 -12.83
CA THR A 138 -5.43 -16.04 -12.82
C THR A 138 -4.77 -16.52 -14.11
N GLY A 139 -4.19 -17.73 -14.08
CA GLY A 139 -3.61 -18.35 -15.28
C GLY A 139 -2.22 -17.84 -15.70
N LYS A 140 -1.55 -17.03 -14.87
CA LYS A 140 -0.16 -16.60 -15.05
C LYS A 140 0.72 -17.09 -13.89
N VAL A 141 2.00 -17.26 -14.17
CA VAL A 141 3.01 -17.48 -13.13
C VAL A 141 3.28 -16.13 -12.47
N CYS A 142 2.92 -16.00 -11.20
CA CYS A 142 3.12 -14.78 -10.41
C CYS A 142 4.43 -14.85 -9.64
N THR A 143 5.17 -13.75 -9.57
CA THR A 143 6.27 -13.62 -8.61
C THR A 143 5.72 -13.51 -7.19
N LYS A 144 6.50 -13.88 -6.18
CA LYS A 144 6.12 -13.71 -4.76
C LYS A 144 6.76 -12.46 -4.15
N VAL A 145 6.94 -11.43 -4.97
CA VAL A 145 7.61 -10.20 -4.58
C VAL A 145 6.55 -9.16 -4.29
N MET A 146 6.58 -8.62 -3.07
CA MET A 146 5.69 -7.57 -2.65
C MET A 146 5.97 -6.29 -3.44
N LYS A 147 4.94 -5.74 -4.10
CA LYS A 147 5.05 -4.59 -4.99
C LYS A 147 4.43 -3.35 -4.34
N PRO A 148 5.20 -2.30 -4.04
CA PRO A 148 4.63 -1.08 -3.49
C PRO A 148 3.72 -0.38 -4.50
N PHE A 149 2.71 0.32 -4.00
CA PHE A 149 1.87 1.22 -4.78
C PHE A 149 1.64 2.53 -4.03
N GLU A 150 1.35 3.57 -4.81
CA GLU A 150 0.97 4.88 -4.34
C GLU A 150 -0.13 5.42 -5.24
N GLY A 151 -1.21 5.93 -4.65
CA GLY A 151 -2.35 6.45 -5.38
C GLY A 151 -2.89 7.73 -4.76
N VAL A 152 -3.29 8.68 -5.61
CA VAL A 152 -3.97 9.91 -5.19
C VAL A 152 -5.47 9.75 -5.44
N ILE A 153 -6.27 9.93 -4.39
CA ILE A 153 -7.71 9.71 -4.38
C ILE A 153 -8.39 11.04 -4.02
N PRO A 154 -9.07 11.70 -4.98
CA PRO A 154 -9.86 12.89 -4.67
C PRO A 154 -11.11 12.48 -3.88
N LEU A 155 -11.37 13.14 -2.75
CA LEU A 155 -12.56 12.92 -1.94
C LEU A 155 -13.72 13.78 -2.41
N ASN A 156 -14.94 13.25 -2.32
CA ASN A 156 -16.15 14.01 -2.64
C ASN A 156 -16.57 14.91 -1.46
N VAL A 157 -15.92 16.07 -1.35
CA VAL A 157 -16.15 17.05 -0.28
C VAL A 157 -17.02 18.25 -0.68
N VAL A 158 -17.51 18.29 -1.92
CA VAL A 158 -18.36 19.38 -2.41
C VAL A 158 -19.74 19.30 -1.75
N GLY A 159 -20.24 20.44 -1.29
CA GLY A 159 -21.52 20.56 -0.58
C GLY A 159 -21.44 20.19 0.91
N LEU A 160 -20.26 19.85 1.44
CA LEU A 160 -20.11 19.54 2.87
C LEU A 160 -20.08 20.80 3.72
N SER A 161 -20.68 20.72 4.90
CA SER A 161 -20.64 21.81 5.89
C SER A 161 -19.27 21.88 6.59
N ALA A 162 -19.02 22.99 7.27
CA ALA A 162 -17.88 23.12 8.19
C ALA A 162 -17.94 22.02 9.26
N GLY A 163 -16.79 21.41 9.58
CA GLY A 163 -16.73 20.34 10.56
C GLY A 163 -15.48 19.46 10.44
N ILE A 164 -15.38 18.50 11.37
CA ILE A 164 -14.31 17.49 11.38
C ILE A 164 -14.84 16.24 10.69
N TYR A 165 -14.11 15.79 9.67
CA TYR A 165 -14.44 14.60 8.90
C TYR A 165 -13.42 13.51 9.16
N THR A 166 -13.92 12.28 9.35
CA THR A 166 -13.08 11.08 9.41
C THR A 166 -12.96 10.50 8.02
N VAL A 167 -11.73 10.20 7.60
CA VAL A 167 -11.43 9.47 6.37
C VAL A 167 -10.96 8.08 6.75
N ASN A 168 -11.72 7.07 6.36
CA ASN A 168 -11.37 5.67 6.55
C ASN A 168 -11.04 5.06 5.18
N VAL A 169 -9.77 4.77 4.94
CA VAL A 169 -9.30 4.09 3.74
C VAL A 169 -8.90 2.67 4.10
N ASN A 170 -9.71 1.68 3.72
CA ASN A 170 -9.55 0.28 4.12
C ASN A 170 -9.29 0.12 5.63
N SER A 171 -8.04 -0.17 6.03
CA SER A 171 -7.61 -0.36 7.42
C SER A 171 -6.97 0.85 8.09
N VAL A 172 -6.81 1.97 7.36
CA VAL A 172 -6.13 3.18 7.84
C VAL A 172 -7.14 4.31 7.98
N VAL A 173 -7.06 5.04 9.09
CA VAL A 173 -7.98 6.13 9.42
C VAL A 173 -7.20 7.40 9.71
N ASP A 174 -7.68 8.53 9.20
CA ASP A 174 -7.16 9.86 9.50
C ASP A 174 -8.33 10.87 9.51
N ILE A 175 -8.08 12.13 9.88
CA ILE A 175 -9.09 13.18 10.00
C ILE A 175 -8.66 14.46 9.28
N PHE A 176 -9.63 15.23 8.79
CA PHE A 176 -9.41 16.61 8.36
C PHE A 176 -10.54 17.51 8.83
N GLU A 177 -10.29 18.81 8.85
CA GLU A 177 -11.28 19.81 9.24
C GLU A 177 -11.59 20.71 8.04
N LEU A 178 -12.88 20.89 7.75
CA LEU A 178 -13.36 22.00 6.93
C LEU A 178 -13.66 23.17 7.85
N SER A 179 -12.83 24.22 7.81
CA SER A 179 -13.01 25.42 8.65
C SER A 179 -14.24 26.27 8.27
N ARG A 180 -14.87 25.99 7.12
CA ARG A 180 -16.06 26.66 6.59
C ARG A 180 -16.79 25.71 5.64
N ASP A 181 -18.07 25.99 5.38
CA ASP A 181 -18.86 25.24 4.39
C ASP A 181 -18.18 25.24 3.02
N ASN A 182 -18.21 24.10 2.34
CA ASN A 182 -17.64 23.89 1.00
C ASN A 182 -18.77 23.84 -0.05
N PRO A 183 -19.16 24.95 -0.68
CA PRO A 183 -20.33 25.01 -1.54
C PRO A 183 -20.11 24.32 -2.89
N ILE A 184 -21.23 24.05 -3.57
CA ILE A 184 -21.22 23.66 -4.99
C ILE A 184 -20.70 24.88 -5.81
N PRO A 185 -19.69 24.71 -6.69
CA PRO A 185 -19.13 25.79 -7.51
C PRO A 185 -20.14 26.53 -8.39
#